data_AF-A0A6P6PT36-F1
#
_entry.id   AF-A0A6P6PT36-F1
#
_cell.length_a   1.000
_cell.length_b   1.000
_cell.length_c   1.000
_cell.angle_alpha   90.00
_cell.angle_beta   90.00
_cell.angle_gamma   90.00
#
_symmetry.space_group_name_H-M   'P 1'
#
loop_
_entity.id
_entity.type
_entity.pdbx_description
1 polymer ?
#
loop_
_entity_poly.entity_id
_entity_poly.type
_entity_poly.pdbx_seq_one_letter_code
_entity_poly.pdbx_strand_id
1 'polypeptide(L)'
;MQMFDSYMSAESPPAFTVACNTFCSPLKALGSIETHPVCSRASTPRTPVNPLHGTAEAWAILVRAGEAQLPYRSSSASEKTEDMEFVEVFDSPGKGRGLRAIKEVWAGDVLFAEPPFASVVFDSHASSICHSCFRRQEKLQRCGQCRFAQYCDRTCQRAAWEEHKQECAAIKSYGKAPNENVRLAARILWRQDKEGSVVLDTQLTTLEELEDHLYDISEDDLKDFKVDIHNFLDFWPRSSKPHTVDSVSHILGVINCNGFMVSDQRGLQAVGVGLFPNLCLVNHDCWPNCTVILNNGKIELRALGKISPGEEVTVSYVDYLNLSEDRRRLLKQQYFFDCTCEHCTNKTNDDLKMAGALLEGEKVPEETVKEVTEYSRTMLEKMEKARIEANYNEVVKICRECVEKQENVLADTHIYQLRMWSTLSEVLSYLQFFEDAATYARKMVEGYLKLYHPNNAQLGMATMRAGVTHWQAGFIEIAHGMICKAYAILMITHGPTHPITKDLEAMRMQTEMELRMFKQNEYIYHSMREAALKNQPMRMMAEPVTESIKNLFRRK
;
A
#
# COMPACT_ATOMS: atom_id res chain seq x y z
N MET A 1 -1.50 7.45 19.89
CA MET A 1 -0.29 8.26 19.58
C MET A 1 0.76 7.45 18.83
N GLN A 2 1.40 6.39 19.36
CA GLN A 2 2.41 5.62 18.59
C GLN A 2 1.88 4.93 17.32
N MET A 3 0.65 4.42 17.34
CA MET A 3 0.00 3.83 16.16
C MET A 3 -0.36 4.90 15.11
N PHE A 4 -0.59 6.14 15.55
CA PHE A 4 -0.96 7.29 14.71
C PHE A 4 0.25 7.86 13.96
N ASP A 5 1.38 8.10 14.65
CA ASP A 5 2.62 8.56 14.03
C ASP A 5 3.04 7.60 12.90
N SER A 6 2.74 6.33 13.07
CA SER A 6 3.06 5.29 12.11
C SER A 6 2.27 5.37 10.80
N TYR A 7 0.97 5.72 10.86
CA TYR A 7 0.10 5.84 9.68
C TYR A 7 0.23 7.21 8.98
N MET A 8 0.68 8.25 9.71
CA MET A 8 0.88 9.61 9.19
C MET A 8 2.31 9.89 8.71
N SER A 9 3.32 9.19 9.24
CA SER A 9 4.73 9.31 8.80
C SER A 9 5.05 8.41 7.60
N ALA A 10 4.13 7.56 7.19
CA ALA A 10 4.32 6.76 6.00
C ALA A 10 4.18 7.66 4.77
N GLU A 11 5.24 7.71 3.98
CA GLU A 11 5.19 8.15 2.60
C GLU A 11 3.95 7.52 1.96
N SER A 12 3.10 8.35 1.32
CA SER A 12 2.06 7.83 0.43
C SER A 12 2.77 6.85 -0.51
N PRO A 13 2.48 5.55 -0.46
CA PRO A 13 3.11 4.65 -1.39
C PRO A 13 2.74 5.17 -2.80
N PRO A 14 3.64 5.09 -3.81
CA PRO A 14 3.12 4.97 -5.16
C PRO A 14 2.05 3.87 -5.10
N ALA A 15 0.95 4.03 -5.82
CA ALA A 15 -0.21 3.14 -5.73
C ALA A 15 0.20 1.67 -5.57
N PHE A 16 -0.72 0.81 -5.13
CA PHE A 16 -0.57 -0.63 -5.39
C PHE A 16 -0.69 -0.88 -6.92
N THR A 17 0.19 -0.25 -7.70
CA THR A 17 0.71 -0.69 -8.96
C THR A 17 1.47 -1.96 -8.65
N VAL A 18 1.12 -3.04 -9.34
CA VAL A 18 2.12 -4.05 -9.67
C VAL A 18 3.12 -3.25 -10.52
N ALA A 19 4.16 -2.70 -9.92
CA ALA A 19 5.21 -1.95 -10.62
C ALA A 19 6.37 -1.59 -9.70
N CYS A 20 7.46 -2.33 -9.84
CA CYS A 20 8.79 -1.77 -9.71
C CYS A 20 9.74 -2.63 -10.54
N ASN A 21 10.26 -2.07 -11.64
CA ASN A 21 11.63 -2.29 -12.14
C ASN A 21 11.91 -1.39 -13.36
N THR A 22 11.82 -0.07 -13.18
CA THR A 22 12.54 0.93 -14.00
C THR A 22 12.40 2.29 -13.35
N PHE A 23 13.21 2.59 -12.33
CA PHE A 23 13.70 3.94 -12.04
C PHE A 23 14.86 3.85 -11.04
N CYS A 24 16.01 3.41 -11.52
CA CYS A 24 17.29 3.73 -10.89
C CYS A 24 18.30 4.16 -11.97
N SER A 25 17.99 5.26 -12.67
CA SER A 25 18.97 6.00 -13.46
C SER A 25 19.07 7.44 -12.93
N PRO A 26 20.25 7.88 -12.44
CA PRO A 26 20.43 9.25 -11.97
C PRO A 26 20.43 10.21 -13.15
N LEU A 27 19.64 11.29 -13.04
CA LEU A 27 19.74 12.48 -13.86
C LEU A 27 21.21 12.96 -13.90
N LYS A 28 21.90 12.66 -15.00
CA LYS A 28 23.16 13.30 -15.39
C LYS A 28 22.83 14.60 -16.11
N ALA A 29 23.06 15.75 -15.48
CA ALA A 29 23.57 16.96 -16.15
C ALA A 29 23.87 18.08 -15.15
N LEU A 30 25.08 18.66 -15.28
CA LEU A 30 25.62 19.89 -14.68
C LEU A 30 26.01 19.74 -13.21
N GLY A 31 27.27 19.88 -12.77
CA GLY A 31 28.43 20.58 -13.29
C GLY A 31 29.19 21.03 -12.04
N SER A 32 30.40 20.50 -11.86
CA SER A 32 31.46 20.91 -10.91
C SER A 32 31.19 22.11 -9.99
N ILE A 33 31.36 21.94 -8.67
CA ILE A 33 32.05 22.88 -7.78
C ILE A 33 32.60 22.11 -6.56
N GLU A 34 33.75 22.57 -6.13
CA GLU A 34 34.78 21.93 -5.34
C GLU A 34 34.46 21.70 -3.85
N THR A 35 35.09 20.65 -3.34
CA THR A 35 35.26 20.34 -1.92
C THR A 35 36.15 21.38 -1.21
N HIS A 36 35.77 21.82 -0.01
CA HIS A 36 36.76 22.05 1.06
C HIS A 36 36.18 21.75 2.47
N PRO A 37 37.01 21.21 3.39
CA PRO A 37 36.61 20.76 4.73
C PRO A 37 36.97 21.78 5.83
N VAL A 38 36.54 21.55 7.09
CA VAL A 38 37.31 21.74 8.37
C VAL A 38 36.39 21.80 9.61
N CYS A 39 36.70 20.93 10.60
CA CYS A 39 36.68 21.03 12.09
C CYS A 39 35.55 21.77 12.86
N SER A 40 35.23 21.50 14.14
CA SER A 40 35.67 20.54 15.18
C SER A 40 34.81 20.77 16.45
N ARG A 41 34.51 19.67 17.16
CA ARG A 41 34.30 19.49 18.63
C ARG A 41 34.07 20.72 19.54
N ALA A 42 33.05 20.63 20.42
CA ALA A 42 33.21 20.77 21.90
C ALA A 42 31.97 20.32 22.72
N SER A 43 32.23 19.35 23.61
CA SER A 43 31.72 19.04 24.96
C SER A 43 30.41 19.62 25.57
N THR A 44 29.64 18.70 26.16
CA THR A 44 28.60 18.75 27.22
C THR A 44 29.13 19.21 28.61
N PRO A 45 28.38 19.19 29.75
CA PRO A 45 26.91 19.11 30.03
C PRO A 45 26.39 20.13 31.09
N ARG A 46 25.07 20.29 31.26
CA ARG A 46 24.43 20.54 32.59
C ARG A 46 23.06 19.87 32.70
N THR A 47 22.83 19.30 33.88
CA THR A 47 21.70 18.50 34.38
C THR A 47 20.37 19.27 34.53
N PRO A 48 19.20 18.60 34.42
CA PRO A 48 17.90 19.20 34.69
C PRO A 48 17.40 18.94 36.13
N VAL A 49 16.57 19.88 36.60
CA VAL A 49 15.84 19.85 37.88
C VAL A 49 14.44 19.28 37.64
N ASN A 50 14.03 18.32 38.47
CA ASN A 50 12.66 17.78 38.56
C ASN A 50 11.82 18.68 39.49
N PRO A 51 10.47 18.75 39.37
CA PRO A 51 9.68 17.89 40.25
C PRO A 51 8.25 17.48 39.77
N LEU A 52 7.76 16.38 40.40
CA LEU A 52 6.36 15.94 40.67
C LEU A 52 5.55 15.32 39.50
N HIS A 53 5.43 13.99 39.33
CA HIS A 53 4.73 12.93 40.12
C HIS A 53 3.22 13.15 40.35
N GLY A 54 2.41 12.40 39.59
CA GLY A 54 0.98 12.20 39.85
C GLY A 54 0.32 11.30 38.80
N THR A 55 0.15 10.01 39.11
CA THR A 55 -0.71 9.00 38.45
C THR A 55 -0.16 8.27 37.21
N ALA A 56 0.86 7.45 37.42
CA ALA A 56 1.26 6.38 36.49
C ALA A 56 1.12 5.02 37.20
N GLU A 57 -0.10 4.52 37.36
CA GLU A 57 -0.32 3.17 37.94
C GLU A 57 -1.60 2.47 37.45
N ALA A 58 -2.05 2.77 36.23
CA ALA A 58 -3.13 2.03 35.54
C ALA A 58 -2.74 1.46 34.16
N TRP A 59 -1.51 1.69 33.69
CA TRP A 59 -1.05 1.32 32.34
C TRP A 59 -0.13 0.09 32.28
N ALA A 60 0.09 -0.61 33.40
CA ALA A 60 1.01 -1.75 33.48
C ALA A 60 0.35 -3.15 33.37
N ILE A 61 -0.97 -3.25 33.14
CA ILE A 61 -1.68 -4.54 33.14
C ILE A 61 -2.17 -4.99 31.74
N LEU A 62 -2.12 -4.14 30.70
CA LEU A 62 -2.57 -4.50 29.34
C LEU A 62 -1.45 -4.85 28.34
N VAL A 63 -0.18 -4.90 28.76
CA VAL A 63 0.97 -5.29 27.91
C VAL A 63 1.39 -6.76 28.08
N ARG A 64 0.62 -7.58 28.82
CA ARG A 64 0.92 -9.02 29.02
C ARG A 64 -0.18 -10.00 28.63
N ALA A 65 -1.06 -9.61 27.70
CA ALA A 65 -2.08 -10.51 27.14
C ALA A 65 -2.13 -10.42 25.61
N GLY A 66 -0.97 -10.59 24.95
CA GLY A 66 -0.85 -10.70 23.49
C GLY A 66 0.32 -11.57 23.04
N GLU A 67 0.94 -12.33 23.96
CA GLU A 67 2.00 -13.30 23.65
C GLU A 67 1.39 -14.69 23.46
N ALA A 68 0.92 -14.94 22.24
CA ALA A 68 0.77 -16.28 21.68
C ALA A 68 0.88 -16.19 20.15
N GLN A 69 2.08 -15.92 19.65
CA GLN A 69 2.43 -16.27 18.27
C GLN A 69 2.72 -17.77 18.25
N LEU A 70 1.84 -18.53 17.59
CA LEU A 70 2.08 -19.93 17.29
C LEU A 70 3.26 -20.05 16.31
N PRO A 71 4.20 -20.98 16.54
CA PRO A 71 5.29 -21.24 15.62
C PRO A 71 4.76 -21.89 14.33
N TYR A 72 5.30 -21.47 13.18
CA TYR A 72 5.18 -22.22 11.92
C TYR A 72 5.74 -23.63 12.15
N ARG A 73 4.82 -24.58 12.33
CA ARG A 73 5.08 -26.02 12.40
C ARG A 73 4.60 -26.57 11.06
N SER A 74 5.47 -27.26 10.34
CA SER A 74 5.04 -28.21 9.31
C SER A 74 4.21 -29.30 10.00
N SER A 75 2.89 -29.15 10.01
CA SER A 75 1.97 -30.20 10.46
C SER A 75 1.53 -31.01 9.24
N SER A 76 2.14 -32.19 9.09
CA SER A 76 1.55 -33.30 8.37
C SER A 76 0.33 -33.82 9.14
N ALA A 77 -0.84 -33.25 8.88
CA ALA A 77 -2.15 -33.84 9.16
C ALA A 77 -3.27 -33.01 8.49
N SER A 78 -3.66 -33.44 7.28
CA SER A 78 -4.92 -33.16 6.56
C SER A 78 -5.83 -32.04 7.11
N GLU A 79 -5.48 -30.78 6.86
CA GLU A 79 -6.49 -29.80 6.48
C GLU A 79 -6.83 -30.08 5.02
N LYS A 80 -8.08 -30.47 4.76
CA LYS A 80 -8.53 -30.74 3.39
C LYS A 80 -8.45 -29.44 2.58
N THR A 81 -7.80 -29.54 1.44
CA THR A 81 -7.71 -28.56 0.34
C THR A 81 -9.09 -28.03 -0.07
N GLU A 82 -9.52 -26.91 0.49
CA GLU A 82 -10.68 -26.11 0.00
C GLU A 82 -10.21 -24.88 -0.83
N ASP A 83 -8.90 -24.65 -0.94
CA ASP A 83 -8.32 -23.33 -1.23
C ASP A 83 -8.28 -22.90 -2.72
N MET A 84 -8.74 -23.71 -3.68
CA MET A 84 -8.71 -23.40 -5.12
C MET A 84 -9.99 -23.82 -5.87
N GLU A 85 -11.14 -23.81 -5.20
CA GLU A 85 -12.42 -24.18 -5.84
C GLU A 85 -13.10 -23.05 -6.63
N PHE A 86 -12.49 -21.86 -6.71
CA PHE A 86 -13.15 -20.68 -7.28
C PHE A 86 -12.70 -20.34 -8.69
N VAL A 87 -11.51 -20.76 -9.12
CA VAL A 87 -10.91 -20.33 -10.38
C VAL A 87 -10.31 -21.48 -11.18
N GLU A 88 -10.25 -21.31 -12.50
CA GLU A 88 -9.49 -22.18 -13.39
C GLU A 88 -8.73 -21.34 -14.42
N VAL A 89 -7.65 -21.92 -14.97
CA VAL A 89 -6.89 -21.31 -16.06
C VAL A 89 -7.68 -21.45 -17.36
N PHE A 90 -7.73 -20.38 -18.14
CA PHE A 90 -8.33 -20.39 -19.47
C PHE A 90 -7.50 -19.53 -20.44
N ASP A 91 -7.71 -19.73 -21.74
CA ASP A 91 -7.17 -18.86 -22.79
C ASP A 91 -8.09 -17.64 -22.94
N SER A 92 -7.59 -16.48 -22.51
CA SER A 92 -8.28 -15.19 -22.54
C SER A 92 -8.06 -14.53 -23.91
N PRO A 93 -9.13 -14.30 -24.69
CA PRO A 93 -9.01 -13.81 -26.06
C PRO A 93 -8.19 -12.51 -26.16
N GLY A 94 -7.02 -12.59 -26.80
CA GLY A 94 -6.13 -11.44 -27.01
C GLY A 94 -5.32 -11.01 -25.77
N LYS A 95 -5.38 -11.75 -24.66
CA LYS A 95 -4.61 -11.49 -23.43
C LYS A 95 -3.71 -12.67 -23.02
N GLY A 96 -3.71 -13.76 -23.79
CA GLY A 96 -2.99 -14.98 -23.43
C GLY A 96 -3.72 -15.74 -22.32
N ARG A 97 -2.99 -16.31 -21.36
CA ARG A 97 -3.63 -17.04 -20.25
C ARG A 97 -4.30 -16.06 -19.28
N GLY A 98 -5.36 -16.54 -18.64
CA GLY A 98 -6.07 -15.82 -17.60
C GLY A 98 -6.67 -16.77 -16.57
N LEU A 99 -7.23 -16.21 -15.50
CA LEU A 99 -8.09 -16.94 -14.57
C LEU A 99 -9.55 -16.55 -14.79
N ARG A 100 -10.47 -17.52 -14.74
CA ARG A 100 -11.92 -17.25 -14.73
C ARG A 100 -12.59 -17.94 -13.55
N ALA A 101 -13.69 -17.38 -13.08
CA ALA A 101 -14.46 -17.97 -11.98
C ALA A 101 -15.19 -19.24 -12.44
N ILE A 102 -15.16 -20.32 -11.65
CA ILE A 102 -15.92 -21.55 -11.93
C ILE A 102 -17.24 -21.66 -11.14
N LYS A 103 -17.41 -20.81 -10.12
CA LYS A 103 -18.63 -20.67 -9.33
C LYS A 103 -18.91 -19.20 -9.03
N GLU A 104 -20.09 -18.92 -8.51
CA GLU A 104 -20.49 -17.56 -8.14
C GLU A 104 -19.66 -17.09 -6.94
N VAL A 105 -19.17 -15.84 -7.01
CA VAL A 105 -18.34 -15.21 -5.96
C VAL A 105 -18.98 -13.89 -5.54
N TRP A 106 -18.90 -13.55 -4.26
CA TRP A 106 -19.43 -12.32 -3.68
C TRP A 106 -18.33 -11.41 -3.13
N ALA A 107 -18.67 -10.14 -2.94
CA ALA A 107 -17.73 -9.15 -2.42
C ALA A 107 -17.15 -9.59 -1.06
N GLY A 108 -15.83 -9.64 -0.96
CA GLY A 108 -15.08 -10.03 0.24
C GLY A 108 -14.68 -11.50 0.28
N ASP A 109 -15.19 -12.35 -0.62
CA ASP A 109 -14.76 -13.74 -0.75
C ASP A 109 -13.28 -13.79 -1.17
N VAL A 110 -12.55 -14.76 -0.61
CA VAL A 110 -11.17 -15.07 -0.97
C VAL A 110 -11.19 -16.14 -2.06
N LEU A 111 -10.77 -15.79 -3.27
CA LEU A 111 -10.71 -16.72 -4.39
C LEU A 111 -9.60 -17.74 -4.17
N PHE A 112 -8.44 -17.27 -3.72
CA PHE A 112 -7.33 -18.09 -3.24
C PHE A 112 -6.35 -17.28 -2.39
N ALA A 113 -5.52 -17.98 -1.63
CA ALA A 113 -4.39 -17.42 -0.90
C ALA A 113 -3.11 -18.19 -1.23
N GLU A 114 -2.00 -17.48 -1.44
CA GLU A 114 -0.75 -18.07 -1.92
C GLU A 114 0.46 -17.51 -1.14
N PRO A 115 1.32 -18.36 -0.54
CA PRO A 115 2.61 -17.92 -0.04
C PRO A 115 3.57 -17.63 -1.22
N PRO A 116 4.57 -16.75 -1.05
CA PRO A 116 5.53 -16.51 -2.13
C PRO A 116 6.29 -17.80 -2.48
N PHE A 117 6.52 -18.02 -3.77
CA PHE A 117 7.49 -19.02 -4.24
C PHE A 117 8.89 -18.64 -3.76
N ALA A 118 9.22 -17.37 -3.86
CA ALA A 118 10.39 -16.77 -3.22
C ALA A 118 10.11 -15.29 -3.00
N SER A 119 10.77 -14.71 -2.00
CA SER A 119 10.71 -13.27 -1.74
C SER A 119 12.01 -12.75 -1.15
N VAL A 120 12.27 -11.46 -1.35
CA VAL A 120 13.47 -10.76 -0.87
C VAL A 120 13.13 -9.34 -0.43
N VAL A 121 13.88 -8.82 0.55
CA VAL A 121 13.83 -7.42 0.97
C VAL A 121 14.57 -6.55 -0.06
N PHE A 122 14.08 -5.34 -0.33
CA PHE A 122 14.75 -4.35 -1.18
C PHE A 122 16.10 -3.90 -0.58
N ASP A 123 17.08 -3.60 -1.42
CA ASP A 123 18.40 -3.14 -0.98
C ASP A 123 18.33 -1.89 -0.08
N SER A 124 17.43 -0.95 -0.42
CA SER A 124 17.18 0.30 0.34
C SER A 124 16.69 0.07 1.77
N HIS A 125 16.14 -1.12 2.05
CA HIS A 125 15.50 -1.47 3.31
C HIS A 125 16.18 -2.62 4.05
N ALA A 126 17.29 -3.15 3.52
CA ALA A 126 17.99 -4.31 4.08
C ALA A 126 18.48 -4.11 5.53
N SER A 127 18.63 -2.86 5.98
CA SER A 127 19.09 -2.54 7.34
C SER A 127 17.98 -2.25 8.36
N SER A 128 16.73 -2.15 7.92
CA SER A 128 15.59 -1.75 8.77
C SER A 128 14.41 -2.72 8.72
N ILE A 129 14.47 -3.72 7.82
CA ILE A 129 13.43 -4.72 7.62
C ILE A 129 13.97 -6.14 7.90
N CYS A 130 13.17 -6.92 8.63
CA CYS A 130 13.44 -8.32 8.86
C CYS A 130 13.33 -9.14 7.56
N HIS A 131 14.38 -9.87 7.21
CA HIS A 131 14.46 -10.72 6.01
C HIS A 131 13.63 -12.00 6.07
N SER A 132 12.94 -12.25 7.19
CA SER A 132 12.05 -13.39 7.36
C SER A 132 10.58 -12.99 7.30
N CYS A 133 10.20 -11.94 8.03
CA CYS A 133 8.80 -11.58 8.23
C CYS A 133 8.42 -10.22 7.63
N PHE A 134 9.36 -9.55 6.95
CA PHE A 134 9.20 -8.24 6.31
C PHE A 134 8.76 -7.13 7.26
N ARG A 135 8.86 -7.35 8.58
CA ARG A 135 8.50 -6.35 9.58
C ARG A 135 9.61 -5.34 9.77
N ARG A 136 9.22 -4.07 9.85
CA ARG A 136 10.10 -2.98 10.28
C ARG A 136 10.35 -3.05 11.78
N GLN A 137 11.61 -2.91 12.17
CA GLN A 137 12.06 -2.86 13.57
C GLN A 137 13.21 -1.86 13.72
N GLU A 138 13.28 -1.15 14.84
CA GLU A 138 14.39 -0.23 15.13
C GLU A 138 15.72 -0.97 15.39
N LYS A 139 15.63 -2.18 15.95
CA LYS A 139 16.79 -3.01 16.31
C LYS A 139 16.63 -4.40 15.73
N LEU A 140 17.44 -4.71 14.73
CA LEU A 140 17.51 -6.03 14.11
C LEU A 140 18.82 -6.74 14.47
N GLN A 141 18.74 -8.06 14.53
CA GLN A 141 19.87 -8.97 14.76
C GLN A 141 20.43 -9.43 13.42
N ARG A 142 21.69 -9.06 13.14
CA ARG A 142 22.37 -9.39 11.89
C ARG A 142 22.91 -10.82 11.91
N CYS A 143 22.79 -11.52 10.79
CA CYS A 143 23.40 -12.84 10.62
C CYS A 143 24.92 -12.77 10.79
N GLY A 144 25.47 -13.55 11.73
CA GLY A 144 26.90 -13.53 12.02
C GLY A 144 27.79 -14.09 10.90
N GLN A 145 27.23 -14.86 9.97
CA GLN A 145 27.97 -15.51 8.88
C GLN A 145 28.11 -14.61 7.65
N CYS A 146 26.99 -14.22 7.03
CA CYS A 146 27.00 -13.40 5.82
C CYS A 146 27.11 -11.90 6.11
N ARG A 147 26.79 -11.45 7.34
CA ARG A 147 26.74 -10.04 7.75
C ARG A 147 25.82 -9.16 6.88
N PHE A 148 24.88 -9.78 6.17
CA PHE A 148 23.89 -9.11 5.33
C PHE A 148 22.51 -9.22 5.96
N ALA A 149 21.94 -10.43 5.97
CA ALA A 149 20.56 -10.65 6.40
C ALA A 149 20.31 -10.23 7.85
N GLN A 150 19.14 -9.62 8.08
CA GLN A 150 18.74 -9.07 9.37
C GLN A 150 17.40 -9.66 9.82
N TYR A 151 17.27 -9.89 11.13
CA TYR A 151 16.10 -10.56 11.71
C TYR A 151 15.61 -9.84 12.95
N CYS A 152 14.31 -9.93 13.25
CA CYS A 152 13.77 -9.43 14.53
C CYS A 152 14.51 -10.08 15.72
N ASP A 153 14.68 -11.39 15.65
CA ASP A 153 15.26 -12.21 16.70
C ASP A 153 15.74 -13.58 16.16
N ARG A 154 16.14 -14.48 17.08
CA ARG A 154 16.53 -15.86 16.75
C ARG A 154 15.39 -16.70 16.18
N THR A 155 14.13 -16.34 16.46
CA THR A 155 12.95 -17.05 15.94
C THR A 155 12.83 -16.80 14.45
N CYS A 156 12.87 -15.54 14.02
CA CYS A 156 12.88 -15.16 12.61
C CYS A 156 14.12 -15.70 11.88
N GLN A 157 15.29 -15.67 12.53
CA GLN A 157 16.50 -16.24 11.92
C GLN A 157 16.39 -17.74 11.65
N ARG A 158 15.79 -18.50 12.58
CA ARG A 158 15.57 -19.94 12.40
C ARG A 158 14.51 -20.21 11.33
N ALA A 159 13.43 -19.44 11.32
CA ALA A 159 12.35 -19.57 10.33
C ALA A 159 12.87 -19.34 8.90
N ALA A 160 13.74 -18.34 8.70
CA ALA A 160 14.32 -18.05 7.39
C ALA A 160 15.44 -19.00 6.97
N TRP A 161 15.92 -19.92 7.83
CA TRP A 161 17.15 -20.65 7.55
C TRP A 161 17.06 -21.56 6.33
N GLU A 162 15.90 -22.18 6.09
CA GLU A 162 15.69 -23.04 4.92
C GLU A 162 15.93 -22.27 3.60
N GLU A 163 15.45 -21.04 3.48
CA GLU A 163 15.67 -20.18 2.31
C GLU A 163 17.03 -19.47 2.34
N HIS A 164 17.47 -19.03 3.52
CA HIS A 164 18.66 -18.21 3.66
C HIS A 164 19.96 -19.01 3.60
N LYS A 165 19.97 -20.32 3.90
CA LYS A 165 21.21 -21.10 4.05
C LYS A 165 22.11 -21.02 2.80
N GLN A 166 21.55 -21.20 1.60
CA GLN A 166 22.31 -21.15 0.35
C GLN A 166 22.77 -19.73 0.03
N GLU A 167 21.86 -18.76 0.15
CA GLU A 167 22.17 -17.34 -0.02
C GLU A 167 23.26 -16.85 0.95
N CYS A 168 23.21 -17.28 2.21
CA CYS A 168 24.18 -16.94 3.25
C CYS A 168 25.60 -17.36 2.87
N ALA A 169 25.75 -18.61 2.40
CA ALA A 169 27.01 -19.13 1.93
C ALA A 169 27.48 -18.41 0.66
N ALA A 170 26.57 -18.18 -0.30
CA ALA A 170 26.85 -17.47 -1.54
C ALA A 170 27.34 -16.03 -1.29
N ILE A 171 26.64 -15.25 -0.46
CA ILE A 171 27.03 -13.88 -0.08
C ILE A 171 28.40 -13.87 0.60
N LYS A 172 28.66 -14.84 1.50
CA LYS A 172 29.95 -14.94 2.18
C LYS A 172 31.09 -15.23 1.20
N SER A 173 30.87 -16.08 0.22
CA SER A 173 31.86 -16.45 -0.81
C SER A 173 32.07 -15.33 -1.84
N TYR A 174 30.98 -14.67 -2.28
CA TYR A 174 31.02 -13.56 -3.22
C TYR A 174 31.55 -12.26 -2.59
N GLY A 175 31.42 -12.13 -1.26
CA GLY A 175 31.97 -11.02 -0.46
C GLY A 175 31.00 -9.85 -0.25
N LYS A 176 29.89 -9.80 -0.99
CA LYS A 176 28.80 -8.81 -0.84
C LYS A 176 27.46 -9.42 -1.22
N ALA A 177 26.37 -8.76 -0.88
CA ALA A 177 25.06 -9.09 -1.44
C ALA A 177 24.90 -8.44 -2.82
N PRO A 178 24.42 -9.15 -3.85
CA PRO A 178 23.99 -8.54 -5.10
C PRO A 178 22.61 -7.87 -4.92
N ASN A 179 22.10 -7.24 -5.98
CA ASN A 179 20.81 -6.55 -5.94
C ASN A 179 19.62 -7.49 -5.69
N GLU A 180 18.46 -6.93 -5.34
CA GLU A 180 17.24 -7.71 -5.10
C GLU A 180 16.86 -8.68 -6.22
N ASN A 181 16.95 -8.29 -7.49
CA ASN A 181 16.58 -9.15 -8.62
C ASN A 181 17.44 -10.40 -8.69
N VAL A 182 18.77 -10.23 -8.59
CA VAL A 182 19.74 -11.35 -8.58
C VAL A 182 19.53 -12.23 -7.36
N ARG A 183 19.27 -11.64 -6.17
CA ARG A 183 18.98 -12.42 -4.95
C ARG A 183 17.68 -13.22 -5.10
N LEU A 184 16.63 -12.63 -5.66
CA LEU A 184 15.35 -13.30 -5.88
C LEU A 184 15.49 -14.44 -6.90
N ALA A 185 16.15 -14.19 -8.04
CA ALA A 185 16.43 -15.22 -9.05
C ALA A 185 17.21 -16.39 -8.44
N ALA A 186 18.20 -16.12 -7.58
CA ALA A 186 18.96 -17.16 -6.92
C ALA A 186 18.10 -18.00 -5.97
N ARG A 187 17.23 -17.35 -5.17
CA ARG A 187 16.27 -18.06 -4.30
C ARG A 187 15.29 -18.92 -5.09
N ILE A 188 14.79 -18.42 -6.21
CA ILE A 188 13.89 -19.16 -7.11
C ILE A 188 14.59 -20.43 -7.63
N LEU A 189 15.76 -20.28 -8.25
CA LEU A 189 16.48 -21.38 -8.86
C LEU A 189 16.96 -22.42 -7.84
N TRP A 190 17.40 -21.99 -6.65
CA TRP A 190 17.74 -22.91 -5.57
C TRP A 190 16.53 -23.72 -5.09
N ARG A 191 15.36 -23.10 -4.99
CA ARG A 191 14.13 -23.78 -4.61
C ARG A 191 13.69 -24.76 -5.69
N GLN A 192 13.72 -24.33 -6.95
CA GLN A 192 13.39 -25.17 -8.10
C GLN A 192 14.33 -26.38 -8.23
N ASP A 193 15.62 -26.22 -7.96
CA ASP A 193 16.58 -27.33 -7.95
C ASP A 193 16.34 -28.34 -6.80
N LYS A 194 15.78 -27.88 -5.68
CA LYS A 194 15.51 -28.70 -4.50
C LYS A 194 14.14 -29.40 -4.56
N GLU A 195 13.12 -28.68 -4.98
CA GLU A 195 11.70 -29.04 -4.84
C GLU A 195 11.02 -29.28 -6.21
N GLY A 196 11.64 -28.89 -7.32
CA GLY A 196 11.04 -28.90 -8.65
C GLY A 196 10.26 -27.63 -8.96
N SER A 197 9.65 -27.57 -10.15
CA SER A 197 8.93 -26.39 -10.65
C SER A 197 7.52 -26.21 -10.07
N VAL A 198 6.96 -27.28 -9.49
CA VAL A 198 5.66 -27.29 -8.81
C VAL A 198 5.93 -27.56 -7.33
N VAL A 199 5.67 -26.56 -6.49
CA VAL A 199 6.01 -26.62 -5.06
C VAL A 199 4.77 -26.78 -4.19
N LEU A 200 3.60 -26.40 -4.71
CA LEU A 200 2.31 -26.51 -4.02
C LEU A 200 1.32 -27.31 -4.89
N ASP A 201 0.51 -28.15 -4.26
CA ASP A 201 -0.58 -28.88 -4.94
C ASP A 201 -1.62 -27.92 -5.56
N THR A 202 -1.71 -26.70 -5.04
CA THR A 202 -2.62 -25.64 -5.49
C THR A 202 -2.03 -24.76 -6.60
N GLN A 203 -0.86 -25.08 -7.14
CA GLN A 203 -0.18 -24.29 -8.17
C GLN A 203 -0.77 -24.58 -9.56
N LEU A 204 -1.22 -23.54 -10.26
CA LEU A 204 -1.94 -23.60 -11.55
C LEU A 204 -1.04 -23.42 -12.78
N THR A 205 0.19 -22.95 -12.59
CA THR A 205 1.20 -22.71 -13.64
C THR A 205 2.57 -23.04 -13.10
N THR A 206 3.52 -23.41 -13.96
CA THR A 206 4.94 -23.44 -13.55
C THR A 206 5.61 -22.10 -13.84
N LEU A 207 6.79 -21.89 -13.25
CA LEU A 207 7.56 -20.66 -13.49
C LEU A 207 8.07 -20.58 -14.92
N GLU A 208 8.37 -21.72 -15.56
CA GLU A 208 8.82 -21.80 -16.96
C GLU A 208 7.75 -21.38 -17.96
N GLU A 209 6.49 -21.43 -17.55
CA GLU A 209 5.39 -21.02 -18.40
C GLU A 209 5.08 -19.54 -18.25
N LEU A 210 5.58 -18.85 -17.21
CA LEU A 210 5.27 -17.44 -16.97
C LEU A 210 5.87 -16.55 -18.07
N GLU A 211 5.14 -15.47 -18.40
CA GLU A 211 5.56 -14.53 -19.43
C GLU A 211 6.78 -13.72 -18.96
N ASP A 212 7.77 -13.57 -19.84
CA ASP A 212 9.06 -12.93 -19.53
C ASP A 212 9.35 -11.69 -20.39
N HIS A 213 8.60 -11.47 -21.46
CA HIS A 213 8.72 -10.36 -22.41
C HIS A 213 10.17 -10.05 -22.85
N LEU A 214 11.07 -11.04 -22.88
CA LEU A 214 12.48 -10.80 -23.21
C LEU A 214 12.69 -10.20 -24.61
N TYR A 215 11.77 -10.50 -25.54
CA TYR A 215 11.81 -10.00 -26.91
C TYR A 215 11.26 -8.57 -27.07
N ASP A 216 10.57 -8.04 -26.05
CA ASP A 216 9.95 -6.71 -26.08
C ASP A 216 10.80 -5.65 -25.34
N ILE A 217 11.87 -6.07 -24.66
CA ILE A 217 12.77 -5.19 -23.90
C ILE A 217 13.47 -4.17 -24.83
N SER A 218 13.49 -2.90 -24.41
CA SER A 218 14.17 -1.84 -25.14
C SER A 218 15.70 -2.03 -25.17
N GLU A 219 16.39 -1.44 -26.16
CA GLU A 219 17.86 -1.56 -26.24
C GLU A 219 18.60 -1.00 -25.02
N ASP A 220 18.01 0.00 -24.35
CA ASP A 220 18.61 0.59 -23.16
C ASP A 220 18.39 -0.30 -21.93
N ASP A 221 17.18 -0.82 -21.73
CA ASP A 221 16.87 -1.73 -20.62
C ASP A 221 17.60 -3.07 -20.77
N LEU A 222 17.86 -3.52 -22.00
CA LEU A 222 18.63 -4.73 -22.27
C LEU A 222 20.07 -4.65 -21.74
N LYS A 223 20.65 -3.46 -21.61
CA LYS A 223 22.00 -3.28 -21.04
C LYS A 223 21.98 -3.59 -19.54
N ASP A 224 21.03 -3.00 -18.81
CA ASP A 224 20.86 -3.22 -17.38
C ASP A 224 20.50 -4.69 -17.10
N PHE A 225 19.64 -5.26 -17.94
CA PHE A 225 19.29 -6.68 -17.88
C PHE A 225 20.50 -7.62 -18.03
N LYS A 226 21.41 -7.33 -18.98
CA LYS A 226 22.66 -8.09 -19.16
C LYS A 226 23.59 -7.96 -17.96
N VAL A 227 23.62 -6.80 -17.30
CA VAL A 227 24.41 -6.60 -16.07
C VAL A 227 23.89 -7.53 -14.98
N ASP A 228 22.57 -7.68 -14.82
CA ASP A 228 21.98 -8.60 -13.85
C ASP A 228 22.29 -10.06 -14.15
N ILE A 229 22.27 -10.48 -15.42
CA ILE A 229 22.70 -11.83 -15.82
C ILE A 229 24.16 -12.09 -15.42
N HIS A 230 25.07 -11.15 -15.73
CA HIS A 230 26.48 -11.30 -15.35
C HIS A 230 26.68 -11.33 -13.84
N ASN A 231 26.00 -10.45 -13.10
CA ASN A 231 26.04 -10.42 -11.63
C ASN A 231 25.51 -11.73 -11.04
N PHE A 232 24.46 -12.31 -11.62
CA PHE A 232 23.95 -13.61 -11.22
C PHE A 232 24.98 -14.72 -11.42
N LEU A 233 25.59 -14.81 -12.60
CA LEU A 233 26.57 -15.84 -12.92
C LEU A 233 27.80 -15.77 -12.00
N ASP A 234 28.23 -14.58 -11.63
CA ASP A 234 29.34 -14.38 -10.69
C ASP A 234 28.95 -14.73 -9.23
N PHE A 235 27.70 -14.45 -8.85
CA PHE A 235 27.17 -14.75 -7.52
C PHE A 235 26.83 -16.24 -7.32
N TRP A 236 26.42 -16.94 -8.39
CA TRP A 236 25.96 -18.32 -8.32
C TRP A 236 27.08 -19.28 -7.91
N PRO A 237 26.95 -20.01 -6.78
CA PRO A 237 28.03 -20.86 -6.29
C PRO A 237 28.34 -22.00 -7.26
N ARG A 238 29.64 -22.24 -7.52
CA ARG A 238 30.11 -23.37 -8.36
C ARG A 238 29.72 -24.75 -7.83
N SER A 239 29.35 -24.85 -6.55
CA SER A 239 28.84 -26.08 -5.93
C SER A 239 27.35 -26.34 -6.21
N SER A 240 26.62 -25.34 -6.72
CA SER A 240 25.21 -25.46 -7.10
C SER A 240 25.09 -26.05 -8.51
N LYS A 241 23.90 -26.53 -8.86
CA LYS A 241 23.61 -27.01 -10.22
C LYS A 241 23.82 -25.86 -11.23
N PRO A 242 24.54 -26.09 -12.34
CA PRO A 242 24.75 -25.05 -13.35
C PRO A 242 23.44 -24.79 -14.13
N HIS A 243 23.19 -23.52 -14.42
CA HIS A 243 22.04 -23.07 -15.23
C HIS A 243 22.55 -22.41 -16.52
N THR A 244 21.77 -22.52 -17.60
CA THR A 244 22.09 -21.86 -18.87
C THR A 244 21.78 -20.37 -18.79
N VAL A 245 22.42 -19.58 -19.65
CA VAL A 245 22.13 -18.14 -19.76
C VAL A 245 20.65 -17.92 -20.09
N ASP A 246 20.07 -18.76 -20.95
CA ASP A 246 18.65 -18.66 -21.32
C ASP A 246 17.73 -18.90 -20.12
N SER A 247 18.02 -19.91 -19.28
CA SER A 247 17.24 -20.19 -18.08
C SER A 247 17.32 -19.05 -17.06
N VAL A 248 18.51 -18.47 -16.87
CA VAL A 248 18.70 -17.32 -15.96
C VAL A 248 18.00 -16.08 -16.51
N SER A 249 18.10 -15.84 -17.81
CA SER A 249 17.44 -14.73 -18.49
C SER A 249 15.92 -14.84 -18.36
N HIS A 250 15.37 -16.03 -18.59
CA HIS A 250 13.94 -16.28 -18.41
C HIS A 250 13.47 -15.94 -16.99
N ILE A 251 14.13 -16.45 -15.94
CA ILE A 251 13.75 -16.15 -14.55
C ILE A 251 13.86 -14.65 -14.21
N LEU A 252 14.89 -13.96 -14.69
CA LEU A 252 15.00 -12.51 -14.49
C LEU A 252 13.90 -11.74 -15.23
N GLY A 253 13.53 -12.15 -16.46
CA GLY A 253 12.42 -11.59 -17.21
C GLY A 253 11.08 -11.82 -16.50
N VAL A 254 10.85 -13.04 -15.99
CA VAL A 254 9.69 -13.38 -15.16
C VAL A 254 9.62 -12.48 -13.92
N ILE A 255 10.72 -12.24 -13.22
CA ILE A 255 10.75 -11.33 -12.06
C ILE A 255 10.34 -9.92 -12.45
N ASN A 256 10.85 -9.39 -13.57
CA ASN A 256 10.55 -8.04 -14.03
C ASN A 256 9.07 -7.86 -14.41
N CYS A 257 8.46 -8.87 -15.01
CA CYS A 257 7.07 -8.80 -15.48
C CYS A 257 6.06 -9.18 -14.39
N ASN A 258 6.44 -10.05 -13.44
CA ASN A 258 5.48 -10.72 -12.55
C ASN A 258 5.76 -10.49 -11.05
N GLY A 259 6.85 -9.80 -10.71
CA GLY A 259 7.22 -9.49 -9.33
C GLY A 259 6.14 -8.67 -8.62
N PHE A 260 5.69 -9.15 -7.45
CA PHE A 260 4.72 -8.47 -6.61
C PHE A 260 5.39 -7.84 -5.40
N MET A 261 5.03 -6.59 -5.09
CA MET A 261 5.59 -5.89 -3.95
C MET A 261 5.10 -6.48 -2.62
N VAL A 262 6.04 -6.72 -1.71
CA VAL A 262 5.76 -7.15 -0.34
C VAL A 262 5.80 -5.92 0.55
N SER A 263 4.70 -5.67 1.26
CA SER A 263 4.57 -4.52 2.17
C SER A 263 5.01 -4.87 3.60
N ASP A 264 5.30 -3.83 4.39
CA ASP A 264 5.55 -3.98 5.82
C ASP A 264 4.28 -4.38 6.59
N GLN A 265 4.40 -4.61 7.91
CA GLN A 265 3.28 -5.05 8.75
C GLN A 265 2.10 -4.08 8.82
N ARG A 266 2.27 -2.83 8.35
CA ARG A 266 1.23 -1.80 8.34
C ARG A 266 0.65 -1.59 6.95
N GLY A 267 1.16 -2.28 5.93
CA GLY A 267 0.77 -2.11 4.53
C GLY A 267 1.08 -0.71 3.99
N LEU A 268 2.06 -0.03 4.57
CA LEU A 268 2.32 1.39 4.30
C LEU A 268 3.43 1.60 3.30
N GLN A 269 4.46 0.75 3.33
CA GLN A 269 5.61 0.86 2.45
C GLN A 269 5.90 -0.49 1.81
N ALA A 270 6.23 -0.47 0.53
CA ALA A 270 6.81 -1.62 -0.16
C ALA A 270 8.25 -1.83 0.34
N VAL A 271 8.51 -3.01 0.91
CA VAL A 271 9.78 -3.33 1.57
C VAL A 271 10.52 -4.50 0.91
N GLY A 272 9.89 -5.15 -0.06
CA GLY A 272 10.48 -6.24 -0.80
C GLY A 272 9.68 -6.60 -2.04
N VAL A 273 10.13 -7.64 -2.70
CA VAL A 273 9.49 -8.22 -3.88
C VAL A 273 9.42 -9.74 -3.72
N GLY A 274 8.31 -10.32 -4.17
CA GLY A 274 8.10 -11.76 -4.17
C GLY A 274 7.37 -12.22 -5.43
N LEU A 275 7.49 -13.50 -5.73
CA LEU A 275 6.84 -14.14 -6.88
C LEU A 275 5.73 -15.08 -6.40
N PHE A 276 4.55 -14.97 -7.00
CA PHE A 276 3.32 -15.66 -6.60
C PHE A 276 2.70 -16.30 -7.84
N PRO A 277 3.09 -17.55 -8.20
CA PRO A 277 2.79 -18.14 -9.50
C PRO A 277 1.33 -18.06 -9.92
N ASN A 278 0.39 -18.33 -9.02
CA ASN A 278 -1.04 -18.28 -9.35
C ASN A 278 -1.53 -16.85 -9.59
N LEU A 279 -1.02 -15.88 -8.83
CA LEU A 279 -1.34 -14.48 -9.02
C LEU A 279 -0.85 -13.94 -10.37
N CYS A 280 0.28 -14.46 -10.89
CA CYS A 280 0.83 -14.07 -12.20
C CYS A 280 -0.10 -14.40 -13.38
N LEU A 281 -1.11 -15.26 -13.19
CA LEU A 281 -2.12 -15.58 -14.20
C LEU A 281 -3.31 -14.59 -14.23
N VAL A 282 -3.39 -13.66 -13.28
CA VAL A 282 -4.53 -12.75 -13.15
C VAL A 282 -4.30 -11.51 -14.00
N ASN A 283 -5.05 -11.39 -15.10
CA ASN A 283 -4.92 -10.30 -16.05
C ASN A 283 -5.33 -8.93 -15.50
N HIS A 284 -4.90 -7.89 -16.22
CA HIS A 284 -5.24 -6.51 -15.91
C HIS A 284 -6.65 -6.10 -16.37
N ASP A 285 -7.36 -5.35 -15.52
CA ASP A 285 -8.39 -4.39 -15.93
C ASP A 285 -8.26 -3.10 -15.11
N CYS A 286 -8.52 -1.92 -15.72
CA CYS A 286 -8.49 -0.64 -15.01
C CYS A 286 -9.65 -0.51 -14.00
N TRP A 287 -10.73 -1.26 -14.21
CA TRP A 287 -11.86 -1.37 -13.30
C TRP A 287 -12.07 -2.83 -12.90
N PRO A 288 -11.18 -3.35 -12.04
CA PRO A 288 -11.09 -4.78 -11.78
C PRO A 288 -12.27 -5.30 -10.94
N ASN A 289 -12.54 -6.60 -11.06
CA ASN A 289 -13.48 -7.29 -10.18
C ASN A 289 -12.81 -7.91 -8.94
N CYS A 290 -11.48 -7.92 -8.86
CA CYS A 290 -10.71 -8.38 -7.69
C CYS A 290 -9.64 -7.37 -7.23
N THR A 291 -9.17 -7.58 -6.00
CA THR A 291 -8.03 -6.89 -5.41
C THR A 291 -7.07 -7.88 -4.76
N VAL A 292 -5.80 -7.53 -4.69
CA VAL A 292 -4.77 -8.33 -4.02
C VAL A 292 -4.40 -7.66 -2.71
N ILE A 293 -4.27 -8.45 -1.65
CA ILE A 293 -3.71 -7.96 -0.38
C ILE A 293 -2.69 -8.94 0.17
N LEU A 294 -1.65 -8.43 0.83
CA LEU A 294 -0.69 -9.25 1.56
C LEU A 294 -1.16 -9.43 3.01
N ASN A 295 -1.60 -10.63 3.36
CA ASN A 295 -2.06 -10.97 4.71
C ASN A 295 -1.16 -12.05 5.33
N ASN A 296 -0.54 -11.74 6.47
CA ASN A 296 0.29 -12.69 7.24
C ASN A 296 1.38 -13.41 6.40
N GLY A 297 1.97 -12.72 5.42
CA GLY A 297 3.03 -13.27 4.57
C GLY A 297 2.54 -14.12 3.38
N LYS A 298 1.23 -14.13 3.11
CA LYS A 298 0.62 -14.71 1.90
C LYS A 298 -0.15 -13.61 1.16
N ILE A 299 -0.23 -13.71 -0.16
CA ILE A 299 -1.22 -12.89 -0.88
C ILE A 299 -2.59 -13.54 -0.74
N GLU A 300 -3.62 -12.72 -0.78
CA GLU A 300 -5.02 -13.13 -0.90
C GLU A 300 -5.63 -12.37 -2.08
N LEU A 301 -6.23 -13.10 -3.03
CA LEU A 301 -7.02 -12.51 -4.11
C LEU A 301 -8.49 -12.45 -3.65
N ARG A 302 -9.03 -11.24 -3.53
CA ARG A 302 -10.37 -10.99 -2.97
C ARG A 302 -11.29 -10.33 -3.98
N ALA A 303 -12.54 -10.79 -4.05
CA ALA A 303 -13.55 -10.20 -4.92
C ALA A 303 -14.00 -8.83 -4.40
N LEU A 304 -14.08 -7.85 -5.30
CA LEU A 304 -14.58 -6.49 -5.03
C LEU A 304 -16.10 -6.38 -5.17
N GLY A 305 -16.72 -7.35 -5.81
CA GLY A 305 -18.13 -7.37 -6.18
C GLY A 305 -18.62 -8.80 -6.45
N LYS A 306 -19.79 -8.91 -7.08
CA LYS A 306 -20.29 -10.21 -7.56
C LYS A 306 -19.53 -10.59 -8.84
N ILE A 307 -19.05 -11.83 -8.92
CA ILE A 307 -18.42 -12.41 -10.13
C ILE A 307 -19.21 -13.64 -10.54
N SER A 308 -19.61 -13.71 -11.80
CA SER A 308 -20.42 -14.82 -12.32
C SER A 308 -19.53 -15.99 -12.79
N PRO A 309 -20.02 -17.24 -12.76
CA PRO A 309 -19.28 -18.36 -13.37
C PRO A 309 -18.96 -18.08 -14.84
N GLY A 310 -17.72 -18.33 -15.24
CA GLY A 310 -17.18 -18.08 -16.58
C GLY A 310 -16.58 -16.68 -16.77
N GLU A 311 -16.79 -15.75 -15.85
CA GLU A 311 -16.25 -14.39 -15.92
C GLU A 311 -14.74 -14.37 -15.62
N GLU A 312 -13.97 -13.60 -16.40
CA GLU A 312 -12.53 -13.41 -16.18
C GLU A 312 -12.30 -12.67 -14.86
N VAL A 313 -11.35 -13.16 -14.08
CA VAL A 313 -10.89 -12.54 -12.84
C VAL A 313 -9.75 -11.58 -13.18
N THR A 314 -9.89 -10.32 -12.78
CA THR A 314 -8.93 -9.26 -13.11
C THR A 314 -8.55 -8.40 -11.91
N VAL A 315 -7.35 -7.84 -11.95
CA VAL A 315 -6.83 -6.86 -10.97
C VAL A 315 -6.29 -5.62 -11.68
N SER A 316 -6.12 -4.51 -10.97
CA SER A 316 -5.47 -3.33 -11.56
C SER A 316 -3.96 -3.38 -11.33
N TYR A 317 -3.17 -3.27 -12.40
CA TYR A 317 -1.72 -3.15 -12.30
C TYR A 317 -1.28 -1.70 -12.16
N VAL A 318 -2.16 -0.74 -12.41
CA VAL A 318 -1.89 0.70 -12.35
C VAL A 318 -2.92 1.45 -11.51
N ASP A 319 -2.58 2.66 -11.04
CA ASP A 319 -3.56 3.51 -10.36
C ASP A 319 -4.63 4.00 -11.33
N TYR A 320 -5.89 3.82 -10.94
CA TYR A 320 -7.04 4.29 -11.70
C TYR A 320 -7.13 5.82 -11.78
N LEU A 321 -6.54 6.59 -10.85
CA LEU A 321 -6.63 8.05 -10.87
C LEU A 321 -5.95 8.70 -12.09
N ASN A 322 -5.06 7.99 -12.78
CA ASN A 322 -4.46 8.50 -14.02
C ASN A 322 -5.48 8.53 -15.18
N LEU A 323 -5.24 9.36 -16.19
CA LEU A 323 -6.03 9.38 -17.43
C LEU A 323 -5.86 8.06 -18.20
N SER A 324 -6.82 7.72 -19.06
CA SER A 324 -6.76 6.47 -19.84
C SER A 324 -5.47 6.36 -20.67
N GLU A 325 -5.02 7.47 -21.26
CA GLU A 325 -3.78 7.54 -22.02
C GLU A 325 -2.55 7.28 -21.14
N ASP A 326 -2.47 7.89 -19.96
CA ASP A 326 -1.39 7.66 -19.01
C ASP A 326 -1.37 6.22 -18.49
N ARG A 327 -2.55 5.65 -18.18
CA ARG A 327 -2.65 4.24 -17.78
C ARG A 327 -2.15 3.32 -18.88
N ARG A 328 -2.57 3.53 -20.14
CA ARG A 328 -2.08 2.76 -21.29
C ARG A 328 -0.57 2.92 -21.50
N ARG A 329 -0.04 4.13 -21.37
CA ARG A 329 1.40 4.39 -21.48
C ARG A 329 2.18 3.61 -20.42
N LEU A 330 1.75 3.67 -19.16
CA LEU A 330 2.39 2.94 -18.06
C LEU A 330 2.33 1.41 -18.28
N LEU A 331 1.16 0.89 -18.66
CA LEU A 331 0.99 -0.54 -18.96
C LEU A 331 1.84 -0.98 -20.14
N LYS A 332 1.92 -0.19 -21.21
CA LYS A 332 2.75 -0.51 -22.37
C LYS A 332 4.24 -0.49 -22.05
N GLN A 333 4.68 0.49 -21.24
CA GLN A 333 6.09 0.62 -20.86
C GLN A 333 6.57 -0.53 -19.98
N GLN A 334 5.69 -1.08 -19.15
CA GLN A 334 6.09 -2.05 -18.12
C GLN A 334 5.63 -3.49 -18.41
N TYR A 335 4.48 -3.64 -19.07
CA TYR A 335 3.82 -4.92 -19.34
C TYR A 335 3.63 -5.19 -20.83
N PHE A 336 4.14 -4.32 -21.69
CA PHE A 336 4.21 -4.55 -23.14
C PHE A 336 2.86 -4.80 -23.84
N PHE A 337 1.75 -4.34 -23.24
CA PHE A 337 0.42 -4.45 -23.85
C PHE A 337 -0.36 -3.12 -23.85
N ASP A 338 -1.29 -2.99 -24.81
CA ASP A 338 -2.22 -1.87 -24.91
C ASP A 338 -3.58 -2.26 -24.29
N CYS A 339 -3.96 -1.61 -23.18
CA CYS A 339 -5.20 -1.93 -22.46
C CYS A 339 -6.47 -1.56 -23.23
N THR A 340 -7.37 -2.54 -23.40
CA THR A 340 -8.63 -2.42 -24.15
C THR A 340 -9.89 -2.50 -23.29
N CYS A 341 -9.76 -2.45 -21.95
CA CYS A 341 -10.91 -2.46 -21.05
C CYS A 341 -11.91 -1.31 -21.35
N GLU A 342 -13.14 -1.45 -20.88
CA GLU A 342 -14.22 -0.48 -21.10
C GLU A 342 -13.78 0.95 -20.71
N HIS A 343 -13.10 1.10 -19.57
CA HIS A 343 -12.67 2.39 -19.06
C HIS A 343 -11.57 3.06 -19.90
N CYS A 344 -10.73 2.29 -20.57
CA CYS A 344 -9.71 2.82 -21.48
C CYS A 344 -10.30 3.07 -22.88
N THR A 345 -11.20 2.22 -23.34
CA THR A 345 -11.84 2.34 -24.66
C THR A 345 -12.79 3.54 -24.71
N ASN A 346 -13.63 3.71 -23.69
CA ASN A 346 -14.60 4.80 -23.61
C ASN A 346 -14.04 6.07 -22.97
N LYS A 347 -12.78 6.06 -22.51
CA LYS A 347 -12.16 7.14 -21.71
C LYS A 347 -13.02 7.52 -20.48
N THR A 348 -13.63 6.52 -19.85
CA THR A 348 -14.56 6.71 -18.73
C THR A 348 -13.89 7.50 -17.61
N ASN A 349 -14.58 8.55 -17.16
CA ASN A 349 -14.15 9.51 -16.12
C ASN A 349 -12.95 10.40 -16.49
N ASP A 350 -12.37 10.34 -17.70
CA ASP A 350 -11.29 11.26 -18.07
C ASP A 350 -11.78 12.72 -18.12
N ASP A 351 -13.04 12.93 -18.50
CA ASP A 351 -13.74 14.21 -18.44
C ASP A 351 -13.88 14.72 -17.00
N LEU A 352 -14.26 13.86 -16.05
CA LEU A 352 -14.34 14.20 -14.63
C LEU A 352 -12.95 14.49 -14.04
N LYS A 353 -11.94 13.71 -14.43
CA LYS A 353 -10.54 13.83 -13.98
C LYS A 353 -9.88 15.12 -14.45
N MET A 354 -10.38 15.74 -15.52
CA MET A 354 -9.88 17.00 -16.09
C MET A 354 -10.94 18.11 -16.08
N ALA A 355 -12.01 17.97 -15.29
CA ALA A 355 -13.12 18.91 -15.29
C ALA A 355 -12.75 20.26 -14.65
N GLY A 356 -13.27 21.34 -15.23
CA GLY A 356 -13.33 22.65 -14.60
C GLY A 356 -14.47 22.74 -13.58
N ALA A 357 -14.36 23.69 -12.65
CA ALA A 357 -15.39 23.96 -11.65
C ALA A 357 -16.72 24.41 -12.30
N LEU A 358 -17.81 24.19 -11.56
CA LEU A 358 -19.12 24.75 -11.87
C LEU A 358 -19.39 25.91 -10.91
N LEU A 359 -19.37 27.14 -11.43
CA LEU A 359 -19.65 28.35 -10.66
C LEU A 359 -21.07 28.81 -10.98
N GLU A 360 -21.95 28.83 -9.98
CA GLU A 360 -23.37 29.21 -10.15
C GLU A 360 -24.10 28.43 -11.27
N GLY A 361 -23.63 27.23 -11.58
CA GLY A 361 -24.17 26.37 -12.65
C GLY A 361 -23.49 26.56 -14.02
N GLU A 362 -22.58 27.52 -14.16
CA GLU A 362 -21.81 27.75 -15.37
C GLU A 362 -20.43 27.08 -15.31
N LYS A 363 -20.00 26.51 -16.44
CA LYS A 363 -18.66 25.92 -16.58
C LYS A 363 -17.63 27.02 -16.76
N VAL A 364 -16.53 26.92 -16.00
CA VAL A 364 -15.34 27.75 -16.23
C VAL A 364 -14.83 27.54 -17.67
N PRO A 365 -14.38 28.60 -18.37
CA PRO A 365 -13.86 28.48 -19.74
C PRO A 365 -12.73 27.45 -19.86
N GLU A 366 -12.78 26.62 -20.90
CA GLU A 366 -11.83 25.52 -21.10
C GLU A 366 -10.37 26.00 -21.18
N GLU A 367 -10.13 27.19 -21.73
CA GLU A 367 -8.80 27.79 -21.80
C GLU A 367 -8.24 28.11 -20.41
N THR A 368 -9.08 28.64 -19.52
CA THR A 368 -8.70 28.91 -18.12
C THR A 368 -8.41 27.62 -17.37
N VAL A 369 -9.22 26.58 -17.60
CA VAL A 369 -8.98 25.26 -17.03
C VAL A 369 -7.61 24.74 -17.49
N LYS A 370 -7.33 24.77 -18.81
CA LYS A 370 -6.04 24.33 -19.37
C LYS A 370 -4.85 25.09 -18.79
N GLU A 371 -4.93 26.42 -18.69
CA GLU A 371 -3.85 27.24 -18.11
C GLU A 371 -3.55 26.83 -16.66
N VAL A 372 -4.59 26.68 -15.84
CA VAL A 372 -4.43 26.30 -14.43
C VAL A 372 -3.99 24.85 -14.27
N THR A 373 -4.43 23.95 -15.15
CA THR A 373 -3.94 22.56 -15.21
C THR A 373 -2.44 22.51 -15.51
N GLU A 374 -1.96 23.27 -16.50
CA GLU A 374 -0.53 23.29 -16.85
C GLU A 374 0.33 23.88 -15.72
N TYR A 375 -0.15 24.96 -15.10
CA TYR A 375 0.47 25.52 -13.91
C TYR A 375 0.53 24.48 -12.78
N SER A 376 -0.57 23.75 -12.56
CA SER A 376 -0.65 22.71 -11.52
C SER A 376 0.33 21.57 -11.76
N ARG A 377 0.54 21.16 -13.02
CA ARG A 377 1.55 20.16 -13.39
C ARG A 377 2.95 20.63 -13.02
N THR A 378 3.30 21.85 -13.39
CA THR A 378 4.60 22.45 -13.05
C THR A 378 4.81 22.54 -11.53
N MET A 379 3.77 22.91 -10.78
CA MET A 379 3.84 22.97 -9.32
C MET A 379 3.98 21.59 -8.68
N LEU A 380 3.35 20.56 -9.25
CA LEU A 380 3.47 19.17 -8.78
C LEU A 380 4.93 18.68 -8.86
N GLU A 381 5.63 18.98 -9.96
CA GLU A 381 7.04 18.62 -10.13
C GLU A 381 7.95 19.30 -9.10
N LYS A 382 7.71 20.60 -8.84
CA LYS A 382 8.45 21.35 -7.81
C LYS A 382 8.17 20.81 -6.41
N MET A 383 6.91 20.49 -6.12
CA MET A 383 6.46 19.92 -4.86
C MET A 383 7.16 18.58 -4.60
N GLU A 384 7.20 17.70 -5.59
CA GLU A 384 7.82 16.38 -5.45
C GLU A 384 9.34 16.50 -5.19
N LYS A 385 10.01 17.42 -5.89
CA LYS A 385 11.42 17.72 -5.60
C LYS A 385 11.64 18.19 -4.15
N ALA A 386 10.82 19.12 -3.67
CA ALA A 386 10.90 19.60 -2.29
C ALA A 386 10.60 18.49 -1.27
N ARG A 387 9.70 17.55 -1.60
CA ARG A 387 9.37 16.39 -0.79
C ARG A 387 10.57 15.44 -0.66
N ILE A 388 11.24 15.12 -1.77
CA ILE A 388 12.45 14.28 -1.79
C ILE A 388 13.57 14.90 -0.95
N GLU A 389 13.71 16.23 -0.99
CA GLU A 389 14.66 16.98 -0.16
C GLU A 389 14.24 17.11 1.31
N ALA A 390 13.11 16.50 1.70
CA ALA A 390 12.48 16.57 3.03
C ALA A 390 12.20 18.01 3.50
N ASN A 391 12.01 18.96 2.57
CA ASN A 391 11.68 20.35 2.87
C ASN A 391 10.16 20.55 2.97
N TYR A 392 9.57 20.05 4.05
CA TYR A 392 8.12 20.03 4.25
C TYR A 392 7.47 21.43 4.29
N ASN A 393 8.19 22.46 4.74
CA ASN A 393 7.67 23.82 4.72
C ASN A 393 7.50 24.36 3.29
N GLU A 394 8.45 24.06 2.41
CA GLU A 394 8.35 24.43 0.99
C GLU A 394 7.24 23.63 0.30
N VAL A 395 7.07 22.34 0.64
CA VAL A 395 5.95 21.54 0.14
C VAL A 395 4.60 22.18 0.48
N VAL A 396 4.39 22.57 1.74
CA VAL A 396 3.15 23.24 2.17
C VAL A 396 2.94 24.55 1.42
N LYS A 397 4.00 25.35 1.24
CA LYS A 397 3.94 26.63 0.51
C LYS A 397 3.52 26.42 -0.95
N ILE A 398 4.20 25.52 -1.67
CA ILE A 398 3.88 25.18 -3.07
C ILE A 398 2.45 24.69 -3.20
N CYS A 399 2.01 23.79 -2.30
CA CYS A 399 0.65 23.27 -2.32
C CYS A 399 -0.39 24.36 -2.08
N ARG A 400 -0.20 25.25 -1.09
CA ARG A 400 -1.14 26.34 -0.80
C ARG A 400 -1.25 27.32 -1.96
N GLU A 401 -0.13 27.78 -2.51
CA GLU A 401 -0.11 28.66 -3.70
C GLU A 401 -0.82 28.01 -4.89
N CYS A 402 -0.61 26.70 -5.08
CA CYS A 402 -1.26 25.96 -6.15
C CYS A 402 -2.77 25.83 -5.93
N VAL A 403 -3.20 25.40 -4.74
CA VAL A 403 -4.61 25.21 -4.40
C VAL A 403 -5.39 26.52 -4.48
N GLU A 404 -4.80 27.64 -4.07
CA GLU A 404 -5.40 28.98 -4.22
C GLU A 404 -5.65 29.34 -5.69
N LYS A 405 -4.70 29.02 -6.59
CA LYS A 405 -4.88 29.25 -8.03
C LYS A 405 -5.88 28.28 -8.69
N GLN A 406 -6.04 27.08 -8.12
CA GLN A 406 -7.01 26.07 -8.59
C GLN A 406 -8.44 26.37 -8.12
N GLU A 407 -8.59 27.09 -7.02
CA GLU A 407 -9.89 27.39 -6.42
C GLU A 407 -10.81 28.08 -7.42
N ASN A 408 -12.07 27.64 -7.47
CA ASN A 408 -13.08 28.11 -8.43
C ASN A 408 -12.74 27.89 -9.91
N VAL A 409 -11.62 27.26 -10.26
CA VAL A 409 -11.24 26.95 -11.65
C VAL A 409 -11.35 25.46 -11.94
N LEU A 410 -10.79 24.62 -11.06
CA LEU A 410 -10.78 23.17 -11.23
C LEU A 410 -11.90 22.52 -10.40
N ALA A 411 -12.48 21.44 -10.93
CA ALA A 411 -13.48 20.67 -10.21
C ALA A 411 -12.84 19.86 -9.06
N ASP A 412 -13.64 19.51 -8.06
CA ASP A 412 -13.19 18.66 -6.94
C ASP A 412 -12.84 17.21 -7.35
N THR A 413 -13.11 16.83 -8.59
CA THR A 413 -12.65 15.57 -9.20
C THR A 413 -11.37 15.73 -10.04
N HIS A 414 -10.86 16.95 -10.22
CA HIS A 414 -9.71 17.19 -11.07
C HIS A 414 -8.43 16.60 -10.44
N ILE A 415 -7.72 15.74 -11.17
CA ILE A 415 -6.66 14.89 -10.60
C ILE A 415 -5.51 15.68 -9.99
N TYR A 416 -5.15 16.82 -10.60
CA TYR A 416 -4.08 17.68 -10.08
C TYR A 416 -4.49 18.42 -8.79
N GLN A 417 -5.77 18.70 -8.61
CA GLN A 417 -6.28 19.30 -7.38
C GLN A 417 -6.34 18.26 -6.27
N LEU A 418 -6.80 17.04 -6.59
CA LEU A 418 -6.80 15.92 -5.67
C LEU A 418 -5.40 15.55 -5.18
N ARG A 419 -4.39 15.55 -6.07
CA ARG A 419 -2.98 15.33 -5.70
C ARG A 419 -2.47 16.38 -4.73
N MET A 420 -2.73 17.66 -5.01
CA MET A 420 -2.34 18.76 -4.13
C MET A 420 -3.01 18.64 -2.75
N TRP A 421 -4.31 18.33 -2.69
CA TRP A 421 -5.02 18.12 -1.44
C TRP A 421 -4.50 16.91 -0.65
N SER A 422 -4.18 15.80 -1.32
CA SER A 422 -3.60 14.61 -0.69
C SER A 422 -2.27 14.95 -0.02
N THR A 423 -1.32 15.49 -0.78
CA THR A 423 0.02 15.83 -0.26
C THR A 423 -0.06 16.90 0.82
N LEU A 424 -0.87 17.94 0.64
CA LEU A 424 -1.03 18.99 1.64
C LEU A 424 -1.63 18.45 2.95
N SER A 425 -2.64 17.58 2.87
CA SER A 425 -3.23 16.92 4.03
C SER A 425 -2.21 16.05 4.78
N GLU A 426 -1.41 15.27 4.05
CA GLU A 426 -0.37 14.40 4.62
C GLU A 426 0.68 15.23 5.38
N VAL A 427 1.24 16.25 4.73
CA VAL A 427 2.31 17.07 5.32
C VAL A 427 1.80 17.92 6.49
N LEU A 428 0.59 18.48 6.40
CA LEU A 428 -0.01 19.20 7.53
C LEU A 428 -0.30 18.27 8.71
N SER A 429 -0.73 17.04 8.46
CA SER A 429 -0.92 16.03 9.52
C SER A 429 0.43 15.69 10.19
N TYR A 430 1.50 15.53 9.40
CA TYR A 430 2.85 15.32 9.93
C TYR A 430 3.34 16.50 10.79
N LEU A 431 3.05 17.73 10.35
CA LEU A 431 3.36 18.96 11.08
C LEU A 431 2.37 19.27 12.24
N GLN A 432 1.40 18.38 12.50
CA GLN A 432 0.38 18.49 13.55
C GLN A 432 -0.61 19.66 13.39
N PHE A 433 -0.77 20.19 12.18
CA PHE A 433 -1.82 21.16 11.84
C PHE A 433 -3.12 20.43 11.45
N PHE A 434 -3.74 19.76 12.41
CA PHE A 434 -4.83 18.81 12.14
C PHE A 434 -6.12 19.45 11.60
N GLU A 435 -6.48 20.66 12.02
CA GLU A 435 -7.69 21.35 11.53
C GLU A 435 -7.60 21.66 10.02
N ASP A 436 -6.48 22.23 9.58
CA ASP A 436 -6.20 22.49 8.17
C ASP A 436 -6.13 21.18 7.38
N ALA A 437 -5.40 20.18 7.92
CA ALA A 437 -5.26 18.88 7.30
C ALA A 437 -6.61 18.19 7.09
N ALA A 438 -7.50 18.23 8.09
CA ALA A 438 -8.84 17.65 8.02
C ALA A 438 -9.67 18.28 6.88
N THR A 439 -9.54 19.58 6.67
CA THR A 439 -10.24 20.29 5.58
C THR A 439 -9.85 19.72 4.20
N TYR A 440 -8.55 19.58 3.93
CA TYR A 440 -8.06 19.04 2.66
C TYR A 440 -8.32 17.53 2.53
N ALA A 441 -8.20 16.77 3.63
CA ALA A 441 -8.52 15.36 3.67
C ALA A 441 -9.98 15.08 3.27
N ARG A 442 -10.91 15.90 3.77
CA ARG A 442 -12.34 15.79 3.42
C ARG A 442 -12.57 16.05 1.94
N LYS A 443 -12.06 17.18 1.41
CA LYS A 443 -12.18 17.53 -0.01
C LYS A 443 -11.62 16.43 -0.92
N MET A 444 -10.45 15.88 -0.55
CA MET A 444 -9.82 14.77 -1.27
C MET A 444 -10.71 13.52 -1.29
N VAL A 445 -11.22 13.08 -0.12
CA VAL A 445 -12.07 11.88 -0.05
C VAL A 445 -13.36 12.07 -0.83
N GLU A 446 -13.98 13.25 -0.81
CA GLU A 446 -15.18 13.57 -1.58
C GLU A 446 -14.95 13.43 -3.09
N GLY A 447 -13.81 13.89 -3.61
CA GLY A 447 -13.43 13.67 -5.00
C GLY A 447 -13.11 12.21 -5.32
N TYR A 448 -12.38 11.51 -4.44
CA TYR A 448 -12.07 10.09 -4.61
C TYR A 448 -13.33 9.21 -4.66
N LEU A 449 -14.36 9.55 -3.91
CA LEU A 449 -15.65 8.84 -3.92
C LEU A 449 -16.39 8.92 -5.25
N LYS A 450 -16.12 9.94 -6.06
CA LYS A 450 -16.70 10.11 -7.40
C LYS A 450 -15.91 9.38 -8.49
N LEU A 451 -14.65 9.04 -8.21
CA LEU A 451 -13.73 8.49 -9.20
C LEU A 451 -13.46 7.00 -9.02
N TYR A 452 -13.13 6.56 -7.81
CA TYR A 452 -12.73 5.18 -7.55
C TYR A 452 -13.92 4.22 -7.49
N HIS A 453 -13.63 2.94 -7.72
CA HIS A 453 -14.55 1.86 -7.37
C HIS A 453 -14.93 1.95 -5.87
N PRO A 454 -16.21 1.77 -5.49
CA PRO A 454 -16.65 1.92 -4.10
C PRO A 454 -15.90 1.05 -3.09
N ASN A 455 -15.44 -0.12 -3.53
CA ASN A 455 -14.64 -1.05 -2.73
C ASN A 455 -13.14 -1.00 -3.09
N ASN A 456 -12.63 0.11 -3.63
CA ASN A 456 -11.20 0.22 -3.93
C ASN A 456 -10.36 0.33 -2.64
N ALA A 457 -9.27 -0.42 -2.54
CA ALA A 457 -8.40 -0.42 -1.36
C ALA A 457 -7.78 0.96 -1.06
N GLN A 458 -7.39 1.73 -2.09
CA GLN A 458 -6.83 3.08 -1.92
C GLN A 458 -7.87 4.05 -1.37
N LEU A 459 -9.11 3.95 -1.85
CA LEU A 459 -10.22 4.73 -1.30
C LEU A 459 -10.45 4.40 0.18
N GLY A 460 -10.42 3.11 0.55
CA GLY A 460 -10.53 2.66 1.93
C GLY A 460 -9.43 3.24 2.82
N MET A 461 -8.17 3.12 2.39
CA MET A 461 -7.00 3.63 3.12
C MET A 461 -6.98 5.16 3.22
N ALA A 462 -7.34 5.88 2.16
CA ALA A 462 -7.45 7.33 2.16
C ALA A 462 -8.57 7.81 3.10
N THR A 463 -9.72 7.13 3.09
CA THR A 463 -10.84 7.42 4.00
C THR A 463 -10.46 7.15 5.45
N MET A 464 -9.70 6.08 5.71
CA MET A 464 -9.16 5.79 7.06
C MET A 464 -8.27 6.93 7.54
N ARG A 465 -7.27 7.34 6.74
CA ARG A 465 -6.36 8.43 7.10
C ARG A 465 -7.12 9.74 7.34
N ALA A 466 -8.06 10.09 6.46
CA ALA A 466 -8.89 11.28 6.62
C ALA A 466 -9.71 11.24 7.91
N GLY A 467 -10.35 10.11 8.23
CA GLY A 467 -11.11 9.95 9.48
C GLY A 467 -10.24 10.12 10.72
N VAL A 468 -9.02 9.58 10.68
CA VAL A 468 -8.03 9.73 11.76
C VAL A 468 -7.55 11.19 11.89
N THR A 469 -7.31 11.90 10.79
CA THR A 469 -6.97 13.33 10.82
C THR A 469 -8.10 14.17 11.43
N HIS A 470 -9.35 13.90 11.05
CA HIS A 470 -10.52 14.57 11.65
C HIS A 470 -10.67 14.27 13.14
N TRP A 471 -10.34 13.03 13.55
CA TRP A 471 -10.38 12.67 14.95
C TRP A 471 -9.38 13.47 15.77
N GLN A 472 -8.14 13.63 15.28
CA GLN A 472 -7.13 14.46 15.94
C GLN A 472 -7.48 15.95 15.96
N ALA A 473 -8.23 16.43 14.96
CA ALA A 473 -8.76 17.79 14.93
C ALA A 473 -9.98 17.99 15.87
N GLY A 474 -10.44 16.94 16.57
CA GLY A 474 -11.60 17.01 17.45
C GLY A 474 -12.96 16.97 16.74
N PHE A 475 -12.98 16.76 15.41
CA PHE A 475 -14.21 16.65 14.62
C PHE A 475 -14.81 15.24 14.69
N ILE A 476 -15.23 14.83 15.89
CA ILE A 476 -15.57 13.44 16.21
C ILE A 476 -16.70 12.85 15.35
N GLU A 477 -17.72 13.63 14.99
CA GLU A 477 -18.83 13.14 14.18
C GLU A 477 -18.38 12.75 12.76
N ILE A 478 -17.58 13.62 12.12
CA ILE A 478 -17.03 13.37 10.79
C ILE A 478 -16.01 12.23 10.85
N ALA A 479 -15.14 12.26 11.86
CA ALA A 479 -14.13 11.24 12.08
C ALA A 479 -14.73 9.83 12.18
N HIS A 480 -15.73 9.65 13.05
CA HIS A 480 -16.38 8.36 13.23
C HIS A 480 -17.09 7.89 11.95
N GLY A 481 -17.75 8.81 11.22
CA GLY A 481 -18.38 8.49 9.95
C GLY A 481 -17.38 7.99 8.90
N MET A 482 -16.24 8.66 8.75
CA MET A 482 -15.18 8.25 7.84
C MET A 482 -14.53 6.92 8.26
N ILE A 483 -14.25 6.73 9.56
CA ILE A 483 -13.69 5.48 10.09
C ILE A 483 -14.63 4.29 9.83
N CYS A 484 -15.93 4.45 10.05
CA CYS A 484 -16.93 3.42 9.73
C CYS A 484 -16.97 3.10 8.23
N LYS A 485 -16.90 4.11 7.36
CA LYS A 485 -16.87 3.92 5.91
C LYS A 485 -15.60 3.20 5.45
N ALA A 486 -14.45 3.59 5.97
CA ALA A 486 -13.19 2.92 5.71
C ALA A 486 -13.25 1.45 6.17
N TYR A 487 -13.80 1.19 7.36
CA TYR A 487 -13.94 -0.17 7.89
C TYR A 487 -14.77 -1.06 6.97
N ALA A 488 -15.88 -0.54 6.42
CA ALA A 488 -16.70 -1.29 5.47
C ALA A 488 -15.93 -1.68 4.20
N ILE A 489 -15.10 -0.78 3.66
CA ILE A 489 -14.27 -1.06 2.47
C ILE A 489 -13.14 -2.04 2.80
N LEU A 490 -12.48 -1.87 3.94
CA LEU A 490 -11.34 -2.72 4.35
C LEU A 490 -11.78 -4.13 4.75
N MET A 491 -13.01 -4.30 5.24
CA MET A 491 -13.60 -5.62 5.46
C MET A 491 -13.73 -6.43 4.17
N ILE A 492 -13.96 -5.77 3.02
CA ILE A 492 -14.01 -6.43 1.71
C ILE A 492 -12.60 -6.66 1.16
N THR A 493 -11.78 -5.60 1.13
CA THR A 493 -10.48 -5.62 0.43
C THR A 493 -9.38 -6.33 1.20
N HIS A 494 -9.37 -6.23 2.53
CA HIS A 494 -8.34 -6.80 3.39
C HIS A 494 -8.87 -7.99 4.22
N GLY A 495 -10.15 -7.97 4.58
CA GLY A 495 -10.78 -8.97 5.43
C GLY A 495 -10.56 -8.73 6.94
N PRO A 496 -11.30 -9.46 7.81
CA PRO A 496 -11.31 -9.25 9.26
C PRO A 496 -10.01 -9.68 9.95
N THR A 497 -9.24 -10.58 9.34
CA THR A 497 -8.02 -11.12 9.96
C THR A 497 -6.80 -10.22 9.74
N HIS A 498 -6.88 -9.31 8.76
CA HIS A 498 -5.78 -8.45 8.36
C HIS A 498 -5.41 -7.44 9.46
N PRO A 499 -4.11 -7.19 9.74
CA PRO A 499 -3.67 -6.27 10.79
C PRO A 499 -4.30 -4.87 10.71
N ILE A 500 -4.32 -4.26 9.52
CA ILE A 500 -4.91 -2.92 9.32
C ILE A 500 -6.40 -2.90 9.68
N THR A 501 -7.16 -3.94 9.30
CA THR A 501 -8.59 -4.02 9.61
C THR A 501 -8.84 -4.14 11.10
N LYS A 502 -7.98 -4.90 11.83
CA LYS A 502 -8.06 -5.01 13.29
C LYS A 502 -7.73 -3.70 14.00
N ASP A 503 -6.68 -3.00 13.56
CA ASP A 503 -6.35 -1.68 14.08
C ASP A 503 -7.51 -0.69 13.84
N LEU A 504 -8.12 -0.75 12.65
CA LEU A 504 -9.26 0.08 12.29
C LEU A 504 -10.52 -0.25 13.10
N GLU A 505 -10.76 -1.52 13.40
CA GLU A 505 -11.85 -1.93 14.31
C GLU A 505 -11.67 -1.33 15.70
N ALA A 506 -10.45 -1.37 16.25
CA ALA A 506 -10.14 -0.75 17.53
C ALA A 506 -10.36 0.78 17.49
N MET A 507 -9.95 1.46 16.41
CA MET A 507 -10.21 2.90 16.21
C MET A 507 -11.71 3.20 16.09
N ARG A 508 -12.47 2.35 15.40
CA ARG A 508 -13.93 2.47 15.28
C ARG A 508 -14.61 2.37 16.65
N MET A 509 -14.21 1.43 17.50
CA MET A 509 -14.74 1.29 18.86
C MET A 509 -14.45 2.51 19.72
N GLN A 510 -13.24 3.06 19.64
CA GLN A 510 -12.84 4.24 20.42
C GLN A 510 -13.63 5.49 20.00
N THR A 511 -13.71 5.76 18.70
CA THR A 511 -14.47 6.91 18.18
C THR A 511 -15.97 6.77 18.42
N GLU A 512 -16.51 5.54 18.45
CA GLU A 512 -17.91 5.30 18.82
C GLU A 512 -18.19 5.70 20.28
N MET A 513 -17.31 5.32 21.21
CA MET A 513 -17.43 5.70 22.63
C MET A 513 -17.34 7.22 22.80
N GLU A 514 -16.37 7.85 22.16
CA GLU A 514 -16.18 9.30 22.24
C GLU A 514 -17.36 10.08 21.63
N LEU A 515 -17.89 9.63 20.49
CA LEU A 515 -19.08 10.21 19.88
C LEU A 515 -20.31 10.11 20.79
N ARG A 516 -20.48 8.97 21.49
CA ARG A 516 -21.56 8.81 22.47
C ARG A 516 -21.41 9.80 23.63
N MET A 517 -20.20 9.95 24.17
CA MET A 517 -19.92 10.93 25.23
C MET A 517 -20.20 12.37 24.76
N PHE A 518 -19.78 12.72 23.54
CA PHE A 518 -20.04 14.02 22.93
C PHE A 518 -21.55 14.31 22.85
N LYS A 519 -22.35 13.38 22.32
CA LYS A 519 -23.81 13.52 22.19
C LYS A 519 -24.52 13.57 23.55
N GLN A 520 -24.04 12.82 24.54
CA GLN A 520 -24.57 12.87 25.90
C GLN A 520 -24.35 14.25 26.53
N ASN A 521 -23.18 14.86 26.31
CA ASN A 521 -22.89 16.21 26.79
C ASN A 521 -23.83 17.25 26.15
N GLU A 522 -24.02 17.21 24.82
CA GLU A 522 -24.97 18.10 24.14
C GLU A 522 -26.40 17.93 24.66
N TYR A 523 -26.84 16.69 24.88
CA TYR A 523 -28.16 16.41 25.44
C TYR A 523 -28.33 16.97 26.86
N ILE A 524 -27.28 16.89 27.69
CA ILE A 524 -27.28 17.51 29.03
C ILE A 524 -27.45 19.02 28.91
N TYR A 525 -26.67 19.70 28.06
CA TYR A 525 -26.80 21.15 27.84
C TYR A 525 -28.19 21.55 27.33
N HIS A 526 -28.75 20.78 26.39
CA HIS A 526 -30.10 21.01 25.89
C HIS A 526 -31.15 20.83 26.99
N SER A 527 -31.02 19.76 27.80
CA SER A 527 -31.91 19.50 28.93
C SER A 527 -31.83 20.58 30.00
N MET A 528 -30.63 21.09 30.29
CA MET A 528 -30.43 22.24 31.18
C MET A 528 -31.10 23.50 30.64
N ARG A 529 -30.93 23.79 29.34
CA ARG A 529 -31.58 24.93 28.68
C ARG A 529 -33.10 24.82 28.72
N GLU A 530 -33.66 23.66 28.42
CA GLU A 530 -35.12 23.45 28.48
C GLU A 530 -35.67 23.57 29.90
N ALA A 531 -34.99 22.99 30.89
CA ALA A 531 -35.38 23.09 32.30
C ALA A 531 -35.38 24.55 32.76
N ALA A 532 -34.37 25.33 32.35
CA ALA A 532 -34.30 26.77 32.59
C ALA A 532 -35.43 27.55 31.89
N LEU A 533 -35.73 27.24 30.63
CA LEU A 533 -36.82 27.89 29.88
C LEU A 533 -38.21 27.55 30.44
N LYS A 534 -38.41 26.34 30.97
CA LYS A 534 -39.68 25.85 31.52
C LYS A 534 -39.84 26.09 33.03
N ASN A 535 -38.83 26.69 33.68
CA ASN A 535 -38.80 26.91 35.14
C ASN A 535 -39.01 25.61 35.96
N GLN A 536 -38.48 24.50 35.47
CA GLN A 536 -38.60 23.18 36.09
C GLN A 536 -37.24 22.71 36.63
N PRO A 537 -37.20 21.99 37.77
CA PRO A 537 -35.97 21.39 38.26
C PRO A 537 -35.47 20.31 37.28
N MET A 538 -34.15 20.26 37.09
CA MET A 538 -33.50 19.31 36.20
C MET A 538 -33.83 17.87 36.61
N ARG A 539 -34.45 17.10 35.72
CA ARG A 539 -34.60 15.65 35.88
C ARG A 539 -33.49 14.97 35.10
N MET A 540 -32.52 14.38 35.80
CA MET A 540 -31.64 13.37 35.19
C MET A 540 -32.46 12.10 34.98
N MET A 541 -33.01 11.93 33.79
CA MET A 541 -33.55 10.63 33.37
C MET A 541 -32.39 9.75 32.88
N ALA A 542 -32.49 8.45 33.13
CA ALA A 542 -31.52 7.44 32.71
C ALA A 542 -31.29 7.47 31.18
N GLU A 543 -30.12 6.95 30.77
CA GLU A 543 -29.65 6.87 29.38
C GLU A 543 -30.77 6.66 28.34
N PRO A 544 -30.73 7.36 27.19
CA PRO A 544 -31.62 7.02 26.09
C PRO A 544 -31.26 5.60 25.61
N VAL A 545 -32.13 4.63 25.91
CA VAL A 545 -32.00 3.28 25.41
C VAL A 545 -32.02 3.33 23.89
N THR A 546 -30.98 2.74 23.30
CA THR A 546 -30.73 2.49 21.88
C THR A 546 -31.99 2.22 21.04
N GLU A 547 -32.56 3.24 20.40
CA GLU A 547 -33.61 3.02 19.38
C GLU A 547 -33.24 3.58 18.00
N SER A 548 -32.18 4.40 17.90
CA SER A 548 -31.78 5.02 16.62
C SER A 548 -30.77 4.23 15.78
N ILE A 549 -29.99 3.30 16.38
CA ILE A 549 -28.93 2.58 15.64
C ILE A 549 -29.47 1.45 14.75
N LYS A 550 -30.67 0.92 15.02
CA LYS A 550 -31.28 -0.13 14.18
C LYS A 550 -31.77 0.36 12.82
N ASN A 551 -31.93 1.68 12.62
CA ASN A 551 -32.47 2.23 11.38
C ASN A 551 -31.39 2.57 10.34
N LEU A 552 -30.10 2.55 10.68
CA LEU A 552 -29.00 2.68 9.71
C LEU A 552 -28.77 1.40 8.89
N PHE A 553 -29.35 0.27 9.30
CA PHE A 553 -29.19 -1.03 8.64
C PHE A 553 -30.48 -1.60 8.03
N ARG A 554 -31.56 -0.80 7.90
CA ARG A 554 -32.74 -1.21 7.13
C ARG A 554 -32.66 -0.69 5.70
N ARG A 555 -32.40 -1.62 4.78
CA ARG A 555 -32.52 -1.46 3.32
C ARG A 555 -33.76 -0.66 2.91
N LYS A 556 -33.56 0.27 1.98
CA LYS A 556 -34.33 0.28 0.74
C LYS A 556 -33.37 0.29 -0.43
#